data_AF-K1TBC5-F1
#
_entry.id   AF-K1TBC5-F1
#
_cell.length_a   1.000
_cell.length_b   1.000
_cell.length_c   1.000
_cell.angle_alpha   90.00
_cell.angle_beta   90.00
_cell.angle_gamma   90.00
#
_symmetry.space_group_name_H-M   'P 1'
#
loop_
_entity.id
_entity.type
_entity.pdbx_description
1 polymer ?
#
loop_
_entity_poly.entity_id
_entity_poly.type
_entity_poly.pdbx_seq_one_letter_code
_entity_poly.pdbx_strand_id
1 'polypeptide(L)'
;MYFSACQGSEELEQSQEKEYTVSIMARIGKTVSGARYLQDHENAIASFSKTDDIGVFMDNDSAVRWIFDGTSWTTEKSVFWKDKNQEHTFYAYYPHSGSKAESKENIKMPSLDSQNGTWENIDQYDFLVASRKLSYDTDLGNVAFSGDYSFKHVLSLLKINIKGEGDMAQAVIDKIRLEGNGLTTQGYYSFETNSIT
;
A
#
# COMPACT_ATOMS: atom_id res chain seq x y z
N MET A 1 -31.26 -18.12 -64.57
CA MET A 1 -30.15 -17.94 -63.63
C MET A 1 -30.48 -16.76 -62.75
N TYR A 2 -30.73 -17.00 -61.46
CA TYR A 2 -30.84 -15.95 -60.46
C TYR A 2 -29.42 -15.69 -59.94
N PHE A 3 -28.90 -14.48 -60.13
CA PHE A 3 -27.73 -14.00 -59.40
C PHE A 3 -28.23 -13.09 -58.30
N SER A 4 -28.31 -13.60 -57.07
CA SER A 4 -28.48 -12.77 -55.88
C SER A 4 -27.12 -12.18 -55.51
N ALA A 5 -27.04 -10.86 -55.53
CA ALA A 5 -25.95 -10.11 -54.91
C ALA A 5 -26.24 -9.99 -53.41
N CYS A 6 -25.58 -10.80 -52.58
CA CYS A 6 -25.44 -10.48 -51.15
C CYS A 6 -24.35 -9.42 -51.04
N GLN A 7 -24.73 -8.18 -50.74
CA GLN A 7 -23.82 -7.22 -50.13
C GLN A 7 -23.47 -7.77 -48.74
N GLY A 8 -22.34 -8.48 -48.65
CA GLY A 8 -21.65 -8.65 -47.39
C GLY A 8 -21.19 -7.28 -46.94
N SER A 9 -21.81 -6.76 -45.90
CA SER A 9 -21.32 -5.62 -45.13
C SER A 9 -20.04 -6.04 -44.44
N GLU A 10 -18.94 -6.01 -45.18
CA GLU A 10 -17.62 -5.84 -44.59
C GLU A 10 -17.51 -4.40 -44.08
N GLU A 11 -16.83 -4.27 -42.95
CA GLU A 11 -16.43 -3.02 -42.31
C GLU A 11 -17.54 -2.19 -41.66
N LEU A 12 -17.80 -2.54 -40.40
CA LEU A 12 -17.66 -1.62 -39.27
C LEU A 12 -17.50 -2.45 -37.99
N GLU A 13 -16.47 -3.31 -37.95
CA GLU A 13 -15.83 -3.57 -36.66
C GLU A 13 -15.14 -2.27 -36.29
N GLN A 14 -15.90 -1.39 -35.65
CA GLN A 14 -15.37 -0.32 -34.83
C GLN A 14 -14.40 -1.02 -33.87
N SER A 15 -13.10 -0.91 -34.13
CA SER A 15 -12.06 -1.45 -33.27
C SER A 15 -12.19 -0.78 -31.92
N GLN A 16 -13.01 -1.36 -31.05
CA GLN A 16 -12.89 -1.20 -29.62
C GLN A 16 -11.50 -1.75 -29.31
N GLU A 17 -10.49 -0.88 -29.29
CA GLU A 17 -9.30 -1.16 -28.50
C GLU A 17 -9.83 -1.64 -27.15
N LYS A 18 -9.62 -2.92 -26.84
CA LYS A 18 -9.95 -3.45 -25.52
C LYS A 18 -9.14 -2.60 -24.55
N GLU A 19 -9.83 -1.74 -23.81
CA GLU A 19 -9.21 -0.95 -22.77
C GLU A 19 -8.67 -1.89 -21.69
N TYR A 20 -7.36 -2.16 -21.73
CA TYR A 20 -6.66 -3.01 -20.79
C TYR A 20 -6.48 -2.24 -19.49
N THR A 21 -7.49 -2.28 -18.64
CA THR A 21 -7.52 -1.54 -17.37
C THR A 21 -6.75 -2.28 -16.27
N VAL A 22 -6.15 -1.51 -15.38
CA VAL A 22 -5.56 -1.99 -14.13
C VAL A 22 -6.67 -2.02 -13.08
N SER A 23 -6.72 -3.11 -12.32
CA SER A 23 -7.48 -3.19 -11.06
C SER A 23 -6.54 -3.61 -9.92
N ILE A 24 -6.88 -3.26 -8.68
CA ILE A 24 -6.03 -3.50 -7.52
C ILE A 24 -6.75 -4.37 -6.49
N MET A 25 -6.02 -5.34 -5.95
CA MET A 25 -6.33 -5.99 -4.68
C MET A 25 -5.14 -5.82 -3.74
N ALA A 26 -5.38 -5.39 -2.50
CA ALA A 26 -4.32 -5.25 -1.50
C ALA A 26 -4.67 -6.00 -0.21
N ARG A 27 -3.66 -6.67 0.36
CA ARG A 27 -3.69 -7.28 1.69
C ARG A 27 -2.41 -6.95 2.43
N ILE A 28 -2.51 -6.82 3.75
CA ILE A 28 -1.35 -6.67 4.64
C ILE A 28 -0.86 -8.07 5.01
N GLY A 29 0.43 -8.29 4.82
CA GLY A 29 1.09 -9.54 5.16
C GLY A 29 1.15 -9.72 6.67
N LYS A 30 1.10 -10.96 7.13
CA LYS A 30 1.36 -11.25 8.55
C LYS A 30 2.84 -11.05 8.83
N THR A 31 3.16 -10.21 9.79
CA THR A 31 4.52 -10.15 10.35
C THR A 31 4.74 -11.44 11.13
N VAL A 32 5.50 -12.37 10.56
CA VAL A 32 5.87 -13.61 11.26
C VAL A 32 7.06 -13.32 12.16
N SER A 33 6.82 -12.95 13.42
CA SER A 33 7.76 -13.16 14.53
C SER A 33 7.00 -13.05 15.85
N GLY A 34 7.01 -14.13 16.63
CA GLY A 34 6.23 -14.27 17.85
C GLY A 34 6.56 -13.18 18.87
N ALA A 35 5.55 -12.43 19.28
CA ALA A 35 5.65 -11.55 20.42
C ALA A 35 5.96 -12.38 21.68
N ARG A 36 6.94 -11.95 22.49
CA ARG A 36 7.21 -12.54 23.82
C ARG A 36 6.09 -12.25 24.83
N TYR A 37 5.14 -11.37 24.47
CA TYR A 37 3.97 -10.98 25.26
C TYR A 37 2.76 -10.92 24.33
N LEU A 38 1.64 -11.54 24.72
CA LEU A 38 0.39 -11.55 23.95
C LEU A 38 -0.57 -10.48 24.51
N GLN A 39 -1.14 -9.64 23.65
CA GLN A 39 -2.34 -8.84 23.95
C GLN A 39 -3.44 -9.12 22.94
N ASP A 40 -4.70 -8.95 23.36
CA ASP A 40 -5.91 -9.31 22.59
C ASP A 40 -6.01 -8.62 21.22
N HIS A 41 -5.39 -7.45 21.05
CA HIS A 41 -5.38 -6.70 19.79
C HIS A 41 -4.23 -7.07 18.83
N GLU A 42 -3.23 -7.82 19.29
CA GLU A 42 -2.05 -8.21 18.47
C GLU A 42 -2.31 -9.47 17.62
N ASN A 43 -3.44 -10.16 17.82
CA ASN A 43 -3.85 -11.34 17.04
C ASN A 43 -4.80 -11.01 15.88
N ALA A 44 -5.28 -9.77 15.77
CA ALA A 44 -6.11 -9.36 14.65
C ALA A 44 -5.25 -9.35 13.38
N ILE A 45 -5.78 -9.93 12.30
CA ILE A 45 -5.13 -9.83 10.98
C ILE A 45 -5.16 -8.36 10.59
N ALA A 46 -4.00 -7.74 10.40
CA ALA A 46 -3.90 -6.38 9.88
C ALA A 46 -4.66 -6.28 8.55
N SER A 47 -5.52 -5.29 8.44
CA SER A 47 -6.39 -5.10 7.28
C SER A 47 -6.58 -3.62 7.01
N PHE A 48 -6.71 -3.28 5.72
CA PHE A 48 -7.15 -1.95 5.32
C PHE A 48 -8.59 -1.70 5.74
N SER A 49 -8.85 -0.48 6.18
CA SER A 49 -10.14 0.04 6.58
C SER A 49 -10.75 0.90 5.48
N LYS A 50 -12.07 1.06 5.50
CA LYS A 50 -12.74 1.98 4.58
C LYS A 50 -12.09 3.37 4.67
N THR A 51 -11.88 3.99 3.52
CA THR A 51 -11.19 5.28 3.31
C THR A 51 -9.66 5.25 3.33
N ASP A 52 -9.04 4.12 3.65
CA ASP A 52 -7.59 3.96 3.44
C ASP A 52 -7.25 4.17 1.97
N ASP A 53 -6.14 4.87 1.74
CA ASP A 53 -5.63 5.12 0.41
C ASP A 53 -4.16 4.75 0.24
N ILE A 54 -3.85 4.20 -0.92
CA ILE A 54 -2.51 3.77 -1.32
C ILE A 54 -2.09 4.50 -2.59
N GLY A 55 -0.79 4.74 -2.72
CA GLY A 55 -0.20 5.14 -3.99
C GLY A 55 0.36 3.91 -4.72
N VAL A 56 0.10 3.79 -6.02
CA VAL A 56 0.58 2.69 -6.86
C VAL A 56 1.31 3.24 -8.07
N PHE A 57 2.58 2.86 -8.23
CA PHE A 57 3.41 3.14 -9.38
C PHE A 57 3.36 1.97 -10.38
N MET A 58 3.42 2.27 -11.69
CA MET A 58 3.69 1.28 -12.75
C MET A 58 5.04 1.60 -13.41
N ASP A 59 6.04 0.78 -13.10
CA ASP A 59 7.46 0.97 -13.43
C ASP A 59 8.05 2.27 -12.88
N ASN A 60 8.11 3.32 -13.69
CA ASN A 60 8.71 4.63 -13.39
C ASN A 60 7.69 5.77 -13.51
N ASP A 61 6.41 5.46 -13.67
CA ASP A 61 5.37 6.50 -13.74
C ASP A 61 5.11 7.12 -12.37
N SER A 62 4.32 8.19 -12.34
CA SER A 62 3.81 8.77 -11.11
C SER A 62 2.84 7.83 -10.41
N ALA A 63 2.80 7.91 -9.07
CA ALA A 63 1.83 7.16 -8.28
C ALA A 63 0.40 7.56 -8.65
N VAL A 64 -0.45 6.56 -8.85
CA VAL A 64 -1.89 6.74 -8.90
C VAL A 64 -2.46 6.43 -7.53
N ARG A 65 -3.34 7.31 -7.03
CA ARG A 65 -4.04 7.12 -5.77
C ARG A 65 -5.19 6.14 -5.94
N TRP A 66 -5.27 5.16 -5.05
CA TRP A 66 -6.37 4.22 -4.93
C TRP A 66 -6.96 4.29 -3.53
N ILE A 67 -8.29 4.26 -3.42
CA ILE A 67 -9.02 4.37 -2.15
C ILE A 67 -9.84 3.10 -1.93
N PHE A 68 -9.76 2.54 -0.74
CA PHE A 68 -10.54 1.38 -0.34
C PHE A 68 -11.93 1.79 0.12
N ASP A 69 -12.98 1.28 -0.53
CA ASP A 69 -14.37 1.59 -0.18
C ASP A 69 -14.95 0.67 0.93
N GLY A 70 -14.14 -0.30 1.39
CA GLY A 70 -14.52 -1.38 2.31
C GLY A 70 -14.69 -2.74 1.64
N THR A 71 -14.75 -2.79 0.31
CA THR A 71 -14.88 -3.99 -0.52
C THR A 71 -13.84 -4.03 -1.64
N SER A 72 -13.60 -2.90 -2.30
CA SER A 72 -12.76 -2.77 -3.48
C SER A 72 -11.87 -1.54 -3.44
N TRP A 73 -10.77 -1.58 -4.20
CA TRP A 73 -9.91 -0.43 -4.43
C TRP A 73 -10.36 0.30 -5.69
N THR A 74 -10.59 1.60 -5.56
CA THR A 74 -11.08 2.45 -6.66
C THR A 74 -10.16 3.65 -6.86
N THR A 75 -10.17 4.23 -8.06
CA THR A 75 -9.39 5.43 -8.38
C THR A 75 -10.25 6.39 -9.21
N GLU A 76 -9.90 7.67 -9.21
CA GLU A 76 -10.69 8.72 -9.88
C GLU A 76 -10.71 8.58 -11.40
N LYS A 77 -9.62 8.06 -11.98
CA LYS A 77 -9.47 7.88 -13.43
C LYS A 77 -8.99 6.48 -13.74
N SER A 78 -9.55 5.87 -14.78
CA SER A 78 -9.08 4.58 -15.28
C SER A 78 -7.58 4.60 -15.53
N VAL A 79 -6.90 3.60 -15.00
CA VAL A 79 -5.48 3.34 -15.24
C VAL A 79 -5.40 2.22 -16.25
N PHE A 80 -4.55 2.38 -17.26
CA PHE A 80 -4.38 1.41 -18.34
C PHE A 80 -2.99 0.80 -18.28
N TRP A 81 -2.90 -0.47 -18.65
CA TRP A 81 -1.63 -1.15 -18.87
C TRP A 81 -0.88 -0.49 -20.03
N LYS A 82 0.41 -0.18 -19.84
CA LYS A 82 1.25 0.40 -20.90
C LYS A 82 1.43 -0.55 -22.07
N ASP A 83 1.76 -1.81 -21.79
CA ASP A 83 1.79 -2.89 -22.77
C ASP A 83 1.29 -4.18 -22.13
N LYS A 84 0.15 -4.69 -22.63
CA LYS A 84 -0.43 -5.94 -22.10
C LYS A 84 0.45 -7.17 -22.30
N ASN A 85 1.36 -7.13 -23.28
CA ASN A 85 2.17 -8.28 -23.66
C ASN A 85 3.50 -8.32 -22.89
N GLN A 86 3.78 -7.31 -22.08
CA GLN A 86 5.00 -7.22 -21.27
C GLN A 86 4.68 -7.32 -19.78
N GLU A 87 5.70 -7.71 -19.02
CA GLU A 87 5.64 -7.60 -17.57
C GLU A 87 5.92 -6.16 -17.15
N HIS A 88 5.14 -5.67 -16.20
CA HIS A 88 5.36 -4.40 -15.53
C HIS A 88 5.60 -4.64 -14.04
N THR A 89 6.41 -3.79 -13.41
CA THR A 89 6.62 -3.82 -11.97
C THR A 89 5.75 -2.77 -11.31
N PHE A 90 4.86 -3.23 -10.44
CA PHE A 90 4.02 -2.38 -9.63
C PHE A 90 4.62 -2.23 -8.26
N TYR A 91 4.70 -0.99 -7.79
CA TYR A 91 5.13 -0.65 -6.43
C TYR A 91 4.00 0.08 -5.75
N ALA A 92 3.68 -0.29 -4.52
CA ALA A 92 2.58 0.31 -3.78
C ALA A 92 2.98 0.65 -2.35
N TYR A 93 2.48 1.77 -1.84
CA TYR A 93 2.76 2.24 -0.49
C TYR A 93 1.50 2.77 0.19
N TYR A 94 1.51 2.70 1.52
CA TYR A 94 0.46 3.20 2.41
C TYR A 94 1.11 3.95 3.58
N PRO A 95 0.47 5.03 4.09
CA PRO A 95 -0.65 5.74 3.46
C PRO A 95 -0.18 6.59 2.27
N HIS A 96 -1.09 6.93 1.37
CA HIS A 96 -0.79 7.85 0.29
C HIS A 96 -0.57 9.28 0.84
N SER A 97 0.58 9.90 0.53
CA SER A 97 0.98 11.17 1.15
C SER A 97 0.24 12.41 0.61
N GLY A 98 -0.48 12.26 -0.51
CA GLY A 98 -1.12 13.38 -1.23
C GLY A 98 -0.14 14.23 -2.06
N SER A 99 1.17 13.93 -2.03
CA SER A 99 2.19 14.68 -2.76
C SER A 99 2.24 14.28 -4.24
N LYS A 100 2.21 15.28 -5.14
CA LYS A 100 2.36 15.07 -6.59
C LYS A 100 3.81 14.88 -7.05
N ALA A 101 4.78 15.11 -6.16
CA ALA A 101 6.21 15.09 -6.49
C ALA A 101 6.89 13.74 -6.15
N GLU A 102 6.12 12.71 -5.79
CA GLU A 102 6.66 11.42 -5.41
C GLU A 102 7.09 10.59 -6.63
N SER A 103 8.20 9.90 -6.43
CA SER A 103 8.71 8.83 -7.29
C SER A 103 8.91 7.60 -6.42
N LYS A 104 9.08 6.42 -7.03
CA LYS A 104 9.30 5.20 -6.26
C LYS A 104 10.61 5.23 -5.45
N GLU A 105 11.53 6.13 -5.78
CA GLU A 105 12.79 6.36 -5.08
C GLU A 105 12.68 7.41 -3.95
N ASN A 106 11.56 8.15 -3.88
CA ASN A 106 11.41 9.27 -2.96
C ASN A 106 9.96 9.42 -2.49
N ILE A 107 9.52 8.50 -1.63
CA ILE A 107 8.16 8.45 -1.08
C ILE A 107 8.19 9.04 0.33
N LYS A 108 7.39 10.08 0.59
CA LYS A 108 7.37 10.71 1.89
C LYS A 108 6.62 9.82 2.88
N MET A 109 7.28 9.47 3.99
CA MET A 109 6.62 8.76 5.08
C MET A 109 5.77 9.69 5.95
N PRO A 110 4.75 9.16 6.64
CA PRO A 110 4.07 9.88 7.71
C PRO A 110 5.08 10.38 8.75
N SER A 111 4.91 11.62 9.22
CA SER A 111 5.70 12.11 10.35
C SER A 111 5.22 11.48 11.64
N LEU A 112 6.15 10.94 12.42
CA LEU A 112 5.89 10.36 13.74
C LEU A 112 5.87 11.44 14.84
N ASP A 113 6.19 12.70 14.53
CA ASP A 113 6.26 13.78 15.53
C ASP A 113 4.89 14.08 16.17
N SER A 114 3.78 13.77 15.47
CA SER A 114 2.42 13.94 15.97
C SER A 114 1.83 12.69 16.64
N GLN A 115 2.60 11.60 16.73
CA GLN A 115 2.14 10.40 17.42
C GLN A 115 1.97 10.68 18.91
N ASN A 116 0.78 10.42 19.44
CA ASN A 116 0.43 10.66 20.85
C ASN A 116 0.58 9.41 21.74
N GLY A 117 1.02 8.28 21.18
CA GLY A 117 1.21 7.02 21.89
C GLY A 117 -0.07 6.24 22.20
N THR A 118 -1.22 6.64 21.65
CA THR A 118 -2.45 5.84 21.74
C THR A 118 -2.55 4.88 20.54
N TRP A 119 -3.36 3.83 20.71
CA TRP A 119 -3.72 2.92 19.60
C TRP A 119 -4.67 3.57 18.59
N GLU A 120 -5.31 4.67 18.98
CA GLU A 120 -6.22 5.39 18.12
C GLU A 120 -5.43 6.09 17.00
N ASN A 121 -5.77 5.81 15.74
CA ASN A 121 -5.10 6.35 14.56
C ASN A 121 -3.63 5.92 14.40
N ILE A 122 -3.21 4.78 14.97
CA ILE A 122 -1.84 4.26 14.79
C ILE A 122 -1.57 3.84 13.34
N ASP A 123 -2.63 3.43 12.63
CA ASP A 123 -2.65 3.06 11.23
C ASP A 123 -2.14 4.19 10.32
N GLN A 124 -2.48 5.45 10.60
CA GLN A 124 -2.00 6.59 9.79
C GLN A 124 -0.47 6.78 9.83
N TYR A 125 0.21 6.18 10.80
CA TYR A 125 1.66 6.24 10.96
C TYR A 125 2.36 4.96 10.51
N ASP A 126 1.61 3.88 10.29
CA ASP A 126 2.14 2.57 9.93
C ASP A 126 2.47 2.53 8.44
N PHE A 127 3.71 2.86 8.11
CA PHE A 127 4.16 2.91 6.72
C PHE A 127 4.35 1.50 6.17
N LEU A 128 3.59 1.16 5.12
CA LEU A 128 3.59 -0.14 4.48
C LEU A 128 4.02 -0.03 3.02
N VAL A 129 4.69 -1.08 2.52
CA VAL A 129 5.09 -1.18 1.12
C VAL A 129 4.83 -2.56 0.54
N ALA A 130 4.54 -2.61 -0.75
CA ALA A 130 4.42 -3.83 -1.54
C ALA A 130 5.03 -3.64 -2.93
N SER A 131 5.46 -4.74 -3.54
CA SER A 131 5.89 -4.74 -4.94
C SER A 131 5.53 -6.04 -5.62
N ARG A 132 5.10 -5.97 -6.88
CA ARG A 132 4.78 -7.17 -7.67
C ARG A 132 5.11 -6.92 -9.14
N LYS A 133 5.82 -7.85 -9.76
CA LYS A 133 6.05 -7.87 -11.20
C LYS A 133 5.12 -8.89 -11.85
N LEU A 134 4.38 -8.49 -12.88
CA LEU A 134 3.43 -9.35 -13.59
C LEU A 134 3.02 -8.72 -14.93
N SER A 135 2.47 -9.54 -15.83
CA SER A 135 1.83 -9.10 -17.08
C SER A 135 0.31 -9.05 -16.93
N TYR A 136 -0.38 -8.43 -17.91
CA TYR A 136 -1.84 -8.36 -17.95
C TYR A 136 -2.49 -9.75 -17.83
N ASP A 137 -1.99 -10.73 -18.60
CA ASP A 137 -2.58 -12.07 -18.69
C ASP A 137 -2.40 -12.91 -17.41
N THR A 138 -1.59 -12.46 -16.45
CA THR A 138 -1.39 -13.17 -15.17
C THR A 138 -2.70 -13.24 -14.36
N ASP A 139 -3.50 -12.18 -14.39
CA ASP A 139 -4.77 -12.11 -13.65
C ASP A 139 -5.75 -11.13 -14.33
N LEU A 140 -5.77 -11.14 -15.67
CA LEU A 140 -6.64 -10.31 -16.50
C LEU A 140 -6.66 -8.82 -16.11
N GLY A 141 -5.47 -8.27 -15.83
CA GLY A 141 -5.27 -6.88 -15.45
C GLY A 141 -5.39 -6.57 -13.96
N ASN A 142 -5.69 -7.55 -13.11
CA ASN A 142 -5.70 -7.40 -11.66
C ASN A 142 -4.29 -7.51 -11.06
N VAL A 143 -3.88 -6.49 -10.31
CA VAL A 143 -2.64 -6.46 -9.55
C VAL A 143 -2.96 -6.77 -8.10
N ALA A 144 -2.86 -8.06 -7.74
CA ALA A 144 -3.09 -8.50 -6.37
C ALA A 144 -1.81 -8.47 -5.51
N PHE A 145 -1.68 -7.49 -4.63
CA PHE A 145 -0.70 -7.46 -3.53
C PHE A 145 -1.18 -8.39 -2.41
N SER A 146 -0.89 -9.68 -2.54
CA SER A 146 -1.28 -10.71 -1.57
C SER A 146 -0.26 -11.84 -1.52
N GLY A 147 -0.34 -12.70 -0.50
CA GLY A 147 0.65 -13.76 -0.28
C GLY A 147 2.04 -13.14 -0.07
N ASP A 148 3.03 -13.62 -0.83
CA ASP A 148 4.41 -13.14 -0.76
C ASP A 148 4.58 -11.68 -1.24
N TYR A 149 3.59 -11.17 -1.98
CA TYR A 149 3.52 -9.80 -2.51
C TYR A 149 2.61 -8.88 -1.68
N SER A 150 2.15 -9.34 -0.51
CA SER A 150 1.37 -8.52 0.41
C SER A 150 2.17 -7.33 0.94
N PHE A 151 1.47 -6.30 1.41
CA PHE A 151 2.06 -5.15 2.06
C PHE A 151 2.83 -5.57 3.32
N LYS A 152 4.02 -5.00 3.50
CA LYS A 152 4.91 -5.25 4.63
C LYS A 152 5.13 -3.96 5.40
N HIS A 153 5.18 -4.07 6.72
CA HIS A 153 5.57 -2.96 7.59
C HIS A 153 7.04 -2.61 7.35
N VAL A 154 7.31 -1.33 7.10
CA VAL A 154 8.69 -0.81 7.01
C VAL A 154 9.21 -0.39 8.38
N LEU A 155 8.30 0.11 9.23
CA LEU A 155 8.61 0.59 10.57
C LEU A 155 8.64 -0.56 11.59
N SER A 156 9.25 -0.28 12.74
CA SER A 156 9.20 -1.14 13.92
C SER A 156 8.28 -0.53 14.98
N LEU A 157 7.43 -1.35 15.58
CA LEU A 157 6.60 -0.93 16.71
C LEU A 157 7.37 -1.09 18.03
N LEU A 158 7.54 0.01 18.76
CA LEU A 158 8.06 0.00 20.12
C LEU A 158 6.93 0.21 21.12
N LYS A 159 6.75 -0.75 22.03
CA LYS A 159 5.75 -0.69 23.10
C LYS A 159 6.45 -0.75 24.46
N ILE A 160 6.19 0.25 25.29
CA ILE A 160 6.77 0.37 26.63
C ILE A 160 5.63 0.26 27.65
N ASN A 161 5.61 -0.83 28.41
CA ASN A 161 4.67 -1.00 29.52
C ASN A 161 5.38 -0.64 30.83
N ILE A 162 4.89 0.36 31.55
CA ILE A 162 5.45 0.77 32.85
C ILE A 162 4.40 0.50 33.93
N LYS A 163 4.80 -0.21 34.98
CA LYS A 163 3.93 -0.56 36.11
C LYS A 163 4.58 -0.09 37.41
N GLY A 164 3.87 0.73 38.17
CA GLY A 164 4.26 1.11 39.54
C GLY A 164 3.84 0.02 40.53
N GLU A 165 4.71 -0.30 41.48
CA GLU A 165 4.45 -1.24 42.58
C GLU A 165 5.02 -0.68 43.90
N GLY A 166 4.48 -1.13 45.05
CA GLY A 166 4.93 -0.69 46.38
C GLY A 166 4.80 0.83 46.57
N ASP A 167 5.88 1.46 47.03
CA ASP A 167 5.94 2.92 47.25
C ASP A 167 5.77 3.74 45.96
N MET A 168 5.97 3.10 44.79
CA MET A 168 5.77 3.72 43.48
C MET A 168 4.38 3.47 42.89
N ALA A 169 3.47 2.83 43.63
CA ALA A 169 2.11 2.54 43.15
C ALA A 169 1.30 3.79 42.78
N GLN A 170 1.66 4.96 43.34
CA GLN A 170 1.02 6.25 43.06
C GLN A 170 1.92 7.21 42.27
N ALA A 171 3.05 6.73 41.75
CA ALA A 171 3.96 7.59 40.98
C ALA A 171 3.35 7.98 39.62
N VAL A 172 3.59 9.21 39.20
CA VAL A 172 3.18 9.73 37.89
C VAL A 172 4.40 9.85 36.99
N ILE A 173 4.28 9.40 35.75
CA ILE A 173 5.32 9.58 34.73
C ILE A 173 5.07 10.93 34.06
N ASP A 174 6.02 11.84 34.22
CA ASP A 174 5.97 13.18 33.60
C ASP A 174 6.43 13.14 32.14
N LYS A 175 7.53 12.43 31.85
CA LYS A 175 8.11 12.37 30.50
C LYS A 175 8.85 11.05 30.25
N ILE A 176 8.70 10.54 29.03
CA ILE A 176 9.53 9.49 28.45
C ILE A 176 10.28 10.10 27.27
N ARG A 177 11.60 9.87 27.19
CA ARG A 177 12.42 10.29 26.05
C ARG A 177 13.24 9.10 25.58
N LEU A 178 13.22 8.86 24.27
CA LEU A 178 14.05 7.88 23.60
C LEU A 178 15.15 8.64 22.86
N GLU A 179 16.41 8.25 23.08
CA GLU A 179 17.58 8.88 22.47
C GLU A 179 18.50 7.79 21.94
N GLY A 180 19.09 8.04 20.77
CA GLY A 180 20.00 7.10 20.14
C GLY A 180 20.27 7.49 18.69
N ASN A 181 21.36 6.97 18.14
CA ASN A 181 21.66 7.12 16.72
C ASN A 181 20.70 6.26 15.89
N GLY A 182 20.25 6.79 14.74
CA GLY A 182 19.38 6.06 13.83
C GLY A 182 17.90 6.02 14.22
N LEU A 183 17.49 6.76 15.26
CA LEU A 183 16.07 7.05 15.49
C LEU A 183 15.65 8.15 14.53
N THR A 184 14.63 7.88 13.72
CA THR A 184 14.04 8.87 12.83
C THR A 184 12.54 9.01 13.08
N THR A 185 12.04 10.24 13.02
CA THR A 185 10.61 10.55 13.09
C THR A 185 10.03 10.95 11.74
N GLN A 186 10.88 11.23 10.75
CA GLN A 186 10.48 11.59 9.39
C GLN A 186 11.50 11.02 8.40
N GLY A 187 11.06 10.68 7.20
CA GLY A 187 12.00 10.21 6.19
C GLY A 187 11.34 9.98 4.85
N TYR A 188 12.17 9.62 3.89
CA TYR A 188 11.77 9.22 2.55
C TYR A 188 12.15 7.78 2.30
N TYR A 189 11.20 7.00 1.81
CA TYR A 189 11.42 5.60 1.44
C TYR A 189 11.73 5.49 -0.06
N SER A 190 12.68 4.61 -0.38
CA SER A 190 13.03 4.26 -1.75
C SER A 190 12.82 2.76 -2.00
N PHE A 191 12.06 2.43 -3.05
CA PHE A 191 11.95 1.07 -3.58
C PHE A 191 13.23 0.59 -4.28
N GLU A 192 14.12 1.50 -4.68
CA GLU A 192 15.39 1.12 -5.32
C GLU A 192 16.41 0.63 -4.29
N THR A 193 16.54 1.34 -3.16
CA THR A 193 17.46 0.95 -2.09
C THR A 193 16.80 0.12 -0.99
N ASN A 194 15.46 0.02 -0.99
CA ASN A 194 14.67 -0.65 0.03
C ASN A 194 14.99 -0.13 1.44
N SER A 195 15.12 1.20 1.58
CA SER A 195 15.57 1.87 2.80
C SER A 195 14.92 3.24 2.99
N ILE A 196 15.00 3.74 4.23
CA ILE A 196 14.58 5.10 4.61
C ILE A 196 15.82 6.00 4.67
N THR A 197 15.70 7.22 4.14
CA THR A 197 16.69 8.31 4.25
C THR A 197 16.12 9.54 4.90
#